data_AF-A0A660ZMT3-F1
#
_entry.id   AF-A0A660ZMT3-F1
#
_cell.length_a   1.000
_cell.length_b   1.000
_cell.length_c   1.000
_cell.angle_alpha   90.00
_cell.angle_beta   90.00
_cell.angle_gamma   90.00
#
_symmetry.space_group_name_H-M   'P 1'
#
loop_
_entity.id
_entity.type
_entity.pdbx_description
1 polymer ?
#
loop_
_entity_poly.entity_id
_entity_poly.type
_entity_poly.pdbx_seq_one_letter_code
_entity_poly.pdbx_strand_id
1 'polypeptide(L)' 'MKAIVLAAGFGERLRPLTEKTPKSLLEVGGKPVIDHLLDFLFK' A
#
# COMPACT_ATOMS: atom_id res chain seq x y z
N MET A 1 19.41 -3.87 -8.10
CA MET A 1 18.25 -4.32 -8.92
C MET A 1 17.22 -3.20 -8.99
N LYS A 2 16.37 -3.13 -10.01
CA LYS A 2 15.26 -2.14 -10.08
C LYS A 2 13.93 -2.89 -9.99
N ALA A 3 12.94 -2.29 -9.33
CA ALA A 3 11.59 -2.83 -9.19
C ALA A 3 10.54 -1.72 -9.44
N ILE A 4 9.33 -2.13 -9.82
CA ILE A 4 8.19 -1.23 -10.05
C ILE A 4 7.03 -1.73 -9.19
N VAL A 5 6.43 -0.83 -8.39
CA VAL A 5 5.24 -1.11 -7.57
C VAL A 5 4.02 -0.46 -8.22
N LEU A 6 3.03 -1.27 -8.58
CA LEU A 6 1.79 -0.78 -9.19
C LEU A 6 0.79 -0.37 -8.11
N ALA A 7 0.67 0.94 -7.86
CA ALA A 7 -0.16 1.51 -6.79
C ALA A 7 -1.19 2.55 -7.29
N ALA A 8 -1.58 2.50 -8.56
CA ALA A 8 -2.39 3.54 -9.22
C ALA A 8 -3.93 3.40 -9.11
N GLY A 9 -4.43 2.45 -8.32
CA GLY A 9 -5.88 2.22 -8.21
C GLY A 9 -6.58 3.21 -7.27
N PHE A 10 -7.79 3.65 -7.63
CA PHE A 10 -8.63 4.59 -6.84
C PHE A 10 -9.11 4.07 -5.48
N GLY A 11 -8.93 2.77 -5.19
CA GLY A 11 -9.27 2.20 -3.88
C GLY A 11 -10.77 2.08 -3.58
N GLU A 12 -11.66 2.26 -4.57
CA GLU A 12 -13.11 2.45 -4.32
C GLU A 12 -13.78 1.34 -3.50
N ARG A 13 -13.34 0.09 -3.66
CA ARG A 13 -13.84 -1.07 -2.90
C ARG A 13 -13.53 -1.02 -1.40
N LEU A 14 -12.59 -0.17 -0.97
CA LEU A 14 -12.16 -0.01 0.42
C LEU A 14 -12.62 1.32 1.02
N ARG A 15 -13.48 2.09 0.34
CA ARG A 15 -14.13 3.25 0.97
C ARG A 15 -14.94 2.80 2.20
N PRO A 16 -15.01 3.62 3.27
CA PRO A 16 -14.51 5.00 3.36
C PRO A 16 -13.02 5.12 3.69
N LEU A 17 -12.31 4.02 3.98
CA LEU A 17 -10.92 4.05 4.41
C LEU A 17 -10.00 4.74 3.40
N THR A 18 -10.32 4.63 2.10
CA THR A 18 -9.49 5.18 1.03
C THR A 18 -9.88 6.57 0.54
N GLU A 19 -10.79 7.28 1.22
CA GLU A 19 -11.19 8.63 0.80
C GLU A 19 -10.09 9.66 1.07
N LYS A 20 -9.35 9.50 2.18
CA LYS A 20 -8.27 10.39 2.59
C LYS A 20 -6.90 9.73 2.58
N THR A 21 -6.85 8.41 2.49
CA THR A 21 -5.61 7.62 2.59
C THR A 21 -5.53 6.64 1.42
N PRO A 22 -4.50 6.69 0.57
CA PRO A 22 -4.32 5.69 -0.49
C PRO A 22 -4.30 4.27 0.07
N LYS A 23 -4.86 3.29 -0.66
CA LYS A 23 -4.90 1.87 -0.23
C LYS A 23 -3.52 1.38 0.26
N SER A 24 -2.45 1.73 -0.46
CA SER A 24 -1.09 1.30 -0.15
C SER A 24 -0.56 1.83 1.18
N LEU A 25 -1.15 2.90 1.73
CA LEU A 25 -0.76 3.52 2.98
C LEU A 25 -1.69 3.19 4.15
N LEU A 26 -2.72 2.36 3.93
CA LEU A 26 -3.53 1.86 5.03
C LEU A 26 -2.68 0.95 5.93
N GLU A 27 -2.89 1.03 7.24
CA GLU A 27 -2.19 0.18 8.21
C GLU A 27 -2.82 -1.20 8.31
N VAL A 28 -1.98 -2.23 8.30
CA VAL A 28 -2.33 -3.63 8.57
C VAL A 28 -1.27 -4.21 9.50
N GLY A 29 -1.67 -4.62 10.70
CA GLY A 29 -0.74 -5.14 11.71
C GLY A 29 0.26 -4.09 12.21
N GLY A 30 -0.15 -2.83 12.32
CA GLY A 30 0.71 -1.72 12.78
C GLY A 30 1.74 -1.23 11.76
N LYS A 31 1.61 -1.64 10.49
CA LYS A 31 2.52 -1.26 9.40
C LYS A 31 1.73 -0.93 8.13
N PRO A 32 2.08 0.11 7.35
CA PRO A 32 1.46 0.37 6.06
C PRO A 32 1.55 -0.83 5.10
N VAL A 33 0.49 -1.07 4.32
CA VAL A 33 0.44 -2.17 3.32
C VAL A 33 1.67 -2.17 2.40
N ILE A 34 2.13 -1.01 1.93
CA ILE A 34 3.29 -0.92 1.04
C ILE A 34 4.58 -1.39 1.69
N ASP A 35 4.76 -1.18 2.99
CA ASP A 35 5.98 -1.57 3.65
C ASP A 35 6.11 -3.09 3.81
N HIS A 36 4.99 -3.81 3.85
CA HIS A 36 5.02 -5.28 3.77
C HIS A 36 5.61 -5.74 2.42
N LEU A 37 5.33 -5.02 1.33
CA LEU A 37 5.92 -5.29 0.02
C LEU A 37 7.40 -4.89 -0.03
N LEU A 38 7.75 -3.72 0.50
CA LEU A 38 9.12 -3.21 0.48
C LEU A 38 10.08 -4.08 1.31
N ASP A 39 9.60 -4.73 2.37
CA ASP A 39 10.39 -5.70 3.13
C ASP A 39 10.90 -6.86 2.27
N PHE A 40 10.18 -7.26 1.22
CA PHE A 40 10.64 -8.30 0.28
C PHE A 40 11.65 -7.79 -0.75
N LEU A 41 11.74 -6.47 -0.95
CA LEU A 41 12.61 -5.85 -1.95
C LEU A 41 13.95 -5.38 -1.36
N PHE A 42 13.97 -5.02 -0.07
CA PHE A 42 15.13 -4.42 0.59
C PHE A 42 15.77 -5.28 1.68
N LYS A 43 15.17 -6.42 2.05
CA LYS A 43 15.87 -7.49 2.79
C LYS A 43 16.51 -8.45 1.81
#